data_AF-A0A350VZK9-F1
#
_entry.id   AF-A0A350VZK9-F1
#
_cell.length_a   1.000
_cell.length_b   1.000
_cell.length_c   1.000
_cell.angle_alpha   90.00
_cell.angle_beta   90.00
_cell.angle_gamma   90.00
#
_symmetry.space_group_name_H-M   'P 1'
#
loop_
_entity.id
_entity.type
_entity.pdbx_description
1 polymer ?
#
loop_
_entity_poly.entity_id
_entity_poly.type
_entity_poly.pdbx_seq_one_letter_code
_entity_poly.pdbx_strand_id
1 'polypeptide(L)'
;MTDLKEFIQRTFEMENGHHKDERDIVSFLQANEWFHSLPVRKDGAFFLTDEQCALYKERLTPFLECGENECVERLHGVFEKRFPYTAKYLLEFKKILKEDEELVFYVEDFLLYRLPCEIFLLDDEMAKDLIDHAFHDLTKVNGDFLTFFMSWLKTRCKTKYRKEYMMEKRYTMNIGKEAYDVDEYLELLYYLYNEDYIDDNEMYQKACESRNFADTWLYLSLHFICNLRQTDLEKIPHPEIEAPETVLEKVRNMLFTPYEARKVLLQVNYRFGLLQMKPNKTKEVSGVSSIKFIVPTSCEVHIGTLLAICEAHRLIAGIPNEQPLVRKITMYDQIKRYMGGEIGELFIHSDFRARSANKSYLQAIFVMANPVLEPGNDNEPLLTKGYMLAALARSHKGSYGSYAEMTATYLRDAKFSGLTPEFVMSELFERGVLSFIPAMLLNIITDGEYEKLPVKLQTEMIKSLALTPSECEYMITATETAHNHAASAIKKMMMDVRDTDLLTVLHCISSGSAFSKQPEFLCLMTAFGKTCDRAYACGSCPYDISTKSAFFFMVSEYKRMEALYVSAETEEEKLKYKTLIRDVILPKLYEMLEVLRTTYGESVCYDYEMLIKENL
;
A
#
# COMPACT_ATOMS: atom_id res chain seq x y z
N MET A 1 -16.99 50.29 -8.79
CA MET A 1 -17.00 48.94 -8.20
C MET A 1 -15.80 48.20 -8.74
N THR A 2 -14.92 47.75 -7.86
CA THR A 2 -13.63 47.15 -8.20
C THR A 2 -13.74 45.65 -7.99
N ASP A 3 -13.24 44.83 -8.91
CA ASP A 3 -13.19 43.39 -8.69
C ASP A 3 -12.27 43.08 -7.48
N LEU A 4 -12.68 42.17 -6.60
CA LEU A 4 -11.93 41.84 -5.38
C LEU A 4 -10.51 41.32 -5.71
N LYS A 5 -10.35 40.51 -6.76
CA LYS A 5 -9.04 40.02 -7.19
C LYS A 5 -8.19 41.16 -7.74
N GLU A 6 -8.79 42.03 -8.56
CA GLU A 6 -8.12 43.21 -9.10
C GLU A 6 -7.71 44.18 -7.98
N PHE A 7 -8.53 44.35 -6.94
CA PHE A 7 -8.21 45.14 -5.75
C PHE A 7 -7.01 44.56 -5.00
N ILE A 8 -6.99 43.25 -4.75
CA ILE A 8 -5.89 42.57 -4.05
C ILE A 8 -4.59 42.71 -4.85
N GLN A 9 -4.62 42.40 -6.15
CA GLN A 9 -3.45 42.45 -7.02
C GLN A 9 -2.90 43.87 -7.20
N ARG A 10 -3.77 44.88 -7.39
CA ARG A 10 -3.33 46.27 -7.58
C ARG A 10 -2.88 46.97 -6.30
N THR A 11 -3.48 46.62 -5.16
CA THR A 11 -3.23 47.37 -3.92
C THR A 11 -1.95 46.91 -3.22
N PHE A 12 -1.54 45.66 -3.45
CA PHE A 12 -0.48 45.01 -2.68
C PHE A 12 0.65 44.42 -3.54
N GLU A 13 0.75 44.81 -4.82
CA GLU A 13 1.83 44.47 -5.77
C GLU A 13 2.47 43.10 -5.50
N MET A 14 1.70 42.01 -5.69
CA MET A 14 2.11 40.64 -5.34
C MET A 14 3.20 40.04 -6.26
N GLU A 15 4.09 40.85 -6.82
CA GLU A 15 5.27 40.39 -7.55
C GLU A 15 6.45 40.18 -6.58
N ASN A 16 6.65 38.92 -6.18
CA ASN A 16 7.88 38.37 -5.59
C ASN A 16 8.43 39.09 -4.32
N GLY A 17 7.75 38.95 -3.17
CA GLY A 17 8.38 39.33 -1.90
C GLY A 17 7.56 39.23 -0.61
N HIS A 18 6.24 39.08 -0.67
CA HIS A 18 5.41 38.91 0.54
C HIS A 18 5.25 37.43 0.91
N HIS A 19 5.32 37.12 2.21
CA HIS A 19 5.13 35.77 2.76
C HIS A 19 3.65 35.34 2.86
N LYS A 20 2.71 36.20 2.43
CA LYS A 20 1.26 35.98 2.51
C LYS A 20 0.66 36.00 1.11
N ASP A 21 -0.13 34.98 0.76
CA ASP A 21 -0.76 34.81 -0.54
C ASP A 21 -2.21 35.34 -0.61
N GLU A 22 -2.88 35.23 -1.77
CA GLU A 22 -4.27 35.66 -1.93
C GLU A 22 -5.24 34.92 -0.98
N ARG A 23 -4.93 33.67 -0.61
CA ARG A 23 -5.74 32.85 0.31
C ARG A 23 -5.59 33.35 1.74
N ASP A 24 -4.40 33.79 2.16
CA ASP A 24 -4.18 34.39 3.48
C ASP A 24 -4.99 35.68 3.66
N ILE A 25 -5.04 36.50 2.61
CA ILE A 25 -5.84 37.75 2.58
C ILE A 25 -7.33 37.44 2.70
N VAL A 26 -7.83 36.48 1.91
CA VAL A 26 -9.25 36.09 1.96
C VAL A 26 -9.61 35.45 3.31
N SER A 27 -8.71 34.63 3.87
CA SER A 27 -8.90 34.00 5.19
C SER A 27 -8.93 35.05 6.31
N PHE A 28 -8.04 36.05 6.26
CA PHE A 28 -8.06 37.17 7.19
C PHE A 28 -9.36 37.97 7.11
N LEU A 29 -9.85 38.27 5.90
CA LEU A 29 -11.12 38.95 5.70
C LEU A 29 -12.30 38.12 6.25
N GLN A 30 -12.32 36.80 5.99
CA GLN A 30 -13.35 35.89 6.50
C GLN A 30 -13.33 35.77 8.02
N ALA A 31 -12.15 35.63 8.63
CA ALA A 31 -11.99 35.53 10.09
C ALA A 31 -12.46 36.79 10.81
N ASN A 32 -12.43 37.94 10.14
CA ASN A 32 -12.93 39.21 10.65
C ASN A 32 -14.35 39.55 10.14
N GLU A 33 -15.12 38.55 9.69
CA GLU A 33 -16.48 38.70 9.16
C GLU A 33 -16.61 39.80 8.09
N TRP A 34 -15.58 39.94 7.25
CA TRP A 34 -15.45 40.99 6.23
C TRP A 34 -15.62 42.40 6.81
N PHE A 35 -15.27 42.59 8.08
CA PHE A 35 -15.49 43.81 8.86
C PHE A 35 -16.96 44.29 8.79
N HIS A 36 -17.89 43.33 8.78
CA HIS A 36 -19.33 43.53 8.61
C HIS A 36 -19.74 44.26 7.31
N SER A 37 -18.88 44.22 6.29
CA SER A 37 -19.11 44.90 5.01
C SER A 37 -18.81 43.96 3.84
N LEU A 38 -19.71 43.02 3.56
CA LEU A 38 -19.52 41.95 2.57
C LEU A 38 -19.40 42.45 1.11
N PRO A 39 -18.54 41.84 0.29
CA PRO A 39 -18.47 42.12 -1.15
C PRO A 39 -19.77 41.79 -1.88
N VAL A 40 -20.06 42.51 -2.96
CA VAL A 40 -21.26 42.31 -3.77
C VAL A 40 -20.97 41.28 -4.86
N ARG A 41 -21.72 40.18 -4.90
CA ARG A 41 -21.61 39.17 -5.95
C ARG A 41 -22.40 39.57 -7.20
N LYS A 42 -21.73 39.64 -8.36
CA LYS A 42 -22.36 39.84 -9.69
C LYS A 42 -21.64 38.97 -10.72
N ASP A 43 -22.41 38.28 -11.57
CA ASP A 43 -21.90 37.49 -12.70
C ASP A 43 -20.75 36.53 -12.35
N GLY A 44 -20.84 35.89 -11.18
CA GLY A 44 -19.83 34.94 -10.71
C GLY A 44 -18.58 35.56 -10.06
N ALA A 45 -18.45 36.89 -10.06
CA ALA A 45 -17.34 37.63 -9.45
C ALA A 45 -17.79 38.45 -8.23
N PHE A 46 -16.83 38.84 -7.39
CA PHE A 46 -17.04 39.65 -6.19
C PHE A 46 -16.51 41.06 -6.41
N PHE A 47 -17.36 42.05 -6.17
CA PHE A 47 -17.06 43.46 -6.38
C PHE A 47 -17.14 44.25 -5.09
N LEU A 48 -16.20 45.19 -4.94
CA LEU A 48 -16.10 46.13 -3.82
C LEU A 48 -16.57 47.52 -4.25
N THR A 49 -17.24 48.21 -3.35
CA THR A 49 -17.44 49.67 -3.43
C THR A 49 -16.16 50.41 -3.05
N ASP A 50 -16.06 51.70 -3.39
CA ASP A 50 -14.87 52.50 -3.07
C ASP A 50 -14.67 52.62 -1.54
N GLU A 51 -15.76 52.67 -0.78
CA GLU A 51 -15.76 52.62 0.69
C GLU A 51 -15.21 51.29 1.23
N GLN A 52 -15.58 50.17 0.61
CA GLN A 52 -15.04 48.85 0.95
C GLN A 52 -13.56 48.71 0.59
N CYS A 53 -13.14 49.24 -0.56
CA CYS A 53 -11.73 49.29 -0.93
C CYS A 53 -10.89 50.07 0.09
N ALA A 54 -11.39 51.23 0.57
CA ALA A 54 -10.71 52.01 1.59
C ALA A 54 -10.63 51.26 2.94
N LEU A 55 -11.74 50.71 3.40
CA LEU A 55 -11.83 49.94 4.64
C LEU A 55 -10.90 48.73 4.63
N TYR A 56 -10.93 47.94 3.55
CA TYR A 56 -10.11 46.73 3.46
C TYR A 56 -8.64 47.08 3.33
N LYS A 57 -8.28 48.14 2.59
CA LYS A 57 -6.90 48.59 2.47
C LYS A 57 -6.33 48.98 3.84
N GLU A 58 -7.07 49.76 4.63
CA GLU A 58 -6.66 50.16 5.98
C GLU A 58 -6.39 48.94 6.88
N ARG A 59 -7.22 47.90 6.79
CA ARG A 59 -7.12 46.70 7.64
C ARG A 59 -6.08 45.70 7.17
N LEU A 60 -5.89 45.58 5.85
CA LEU A 60 -4.96 44.63 5.25
C LEU A 60 -3.51 45.14 5.26
N THR A 61 -3.29 46.45 5.21
CA THR A 61 -1.92 47.02 5.18
C THR A 61 -1.07 46.56 6.38
N PRO A 62 -1.53 46.69 7.65
CA PRO A 62 -0.78 46.20 8.80
C PRO A 62 -0.60 44.68 8.84
N PHE A 63 -1.58 43.94 8.30
CA PHE A 63 -1.53 42.49 8.19
C PHE A 63 -0.44 42.05 7.21
N LEU A 64 -0.31 42.70 6.05
CA LEU A 64 0.64 42.34 5.01
C LEU A 64 2.07 42.83 5.29
N GLU A 65 2.22 43.89 6.08
CA GLU A 65 3.52 44.46 6.48
C GLU A 65 4.14 43.74 7.69
N CYS A 66 3.38 42.94 8.44
CA CYS A 66 3.89 42.22 9.62
C CYS A 66 4.60 40.92 9.21
N GLY A 67 5.92 40.83 9.40
CA GLY A 67 6.69 39.58 9.26
C GLY A 67 6.39 38.59 10.38
N GLU A 68 6.62 37.29 10.16
CA GLU A 68 6.27 36.21 11.10
C GLU A 68 6.76 36.48 12.55
N ASN A 69 8.03 36.87 12.72
CA ASN A 69 8.60 37.16 14.05
C ASN A 69 8.05 38.45 14.69
N GLU A 70 7.74 39.47 13.88
CA GLU A 70 7.11 40.70 14.41
C GLU A 70 5.67 40.45 14.86
N CYS A 71 4.97 39.50 14.24
CA CYS A 71 3.61 39.14 14.61
C CYS A 71 3.56 38.43 15.98
N VAL A 72 4.56 37.58 16.28
CA VAL A 72 4.70 36.92 17.59
C VAL A 72 4.98 37.94 18.70
N GLU A 73 5.93 38.85 18.50
CA GLU A 73 6.26 39.88 19.49
C GLU A 73 5.10 40.86 19.73
N ARG A 74 4.40 41.27 18.66
CA ARG A 74 3.22 42.14 18.78
C ARG A 74 2.06 41.46 19.48
N LEU A 75 1.77 40.18 19.18
CA LEU A 75 0.71 39.43 19.84
C LEU A 75 0.99 39.32 21.34
N HIS A 76 2.20 38.90 21.72
CA HIS A 76 2.59 38.79 23.11
C HIS A 76 2.46 40.14 23.83
N GLY A 77 2.95 41.23 23.21
CA GLY A 77 2.84 42.58 23.77
C GLY A 77 1.39 43.07 23.95
N VAL A 78 0.46 42.66 23.08
CA VAL A 78 -0.98 42.95 23.22
C VAL A 78 -1.59 42.08 24.32
N PHE A 79 -1.22 40.80 24.38
CA PHE A 79 -1.66 39.86 25.40
C PHE A 79 -1.22 40.27 26.80
N GLU A 80 0.06 40.63 26.98
CA GLU A 80 0.61 41.12 28.25
C GLU A 80 -0.06 42.41 28.72
N LYS A 81 -0.37 43.34 27.81
CA LYS A 81 -1.09 44.57 28.18
C LYS A 81 -2.51 44.30 28.68
N ARG A 82 -3.20 43.31 28.11
CA ARG A 82 -4.59 42.99 28.43
C ARG A 82 -4.72 42.06 29.64
N PHE A 83 -3.80 41.10 29.78
CA PHE A 83 -3.78 40.08 30.84
C PHE A 83 -2.37 39.93 31.43
N PRO A 84 -1.83 40.98 32.10
CA PRO A 84 -0.44 41.03 32.55
C PRO A 84 -0.06 39.89 33.49
N TYR A 85 -0.98 39.44 34.35
CA TYR A 85 -0.68 38.38 35.29
C TYR A 85 -0.74 37.00 34.61
N THR A 86 -1.71 36.78 33.73
CA THR A 86 -1.78 35.54 32.93
C THR A 86 -0.55 35.39 32.04
N ALA A 87 -0.14 36.44 31.33
CA ALA A 87 1.06 36.45 30.50
C ALA A 87 2.33 36.13 31.30
N LYS A 88 2.51 36.79 32.47
CA LYS A 88 3.63 36.50 33.37
C LYS A 88 3.68 35.03 33.77
N TYR A 89 2.56 34.47 34.23
CA TYR A 89 2.50 33.08 34.66
C TYR A 89 2.69 32.09 33.51
N LEU A 90 2.21 32.42 32.31
CA LEU A 90 2.37 31.59 31.12
C LEU A 90 3.84 31.51 30.69
N LEU A 91 4.57 32.63 30.73
CA LEU A 91 6.02 32.66 30.49
C LEU A 91 6.81 31.86 31.53
N GLU A 92 6.42 31.94 32.82
CA GLU A 92 7.02 31.11 33.87
C GLU A 92 6.76 29.62 33.62
N PHE A 93 5.56 29.26 33.20
CA PHE A 93 5.17 27.88 32.89
C PHE A 93 5.90 27.33 31.66
N LYS A 94 6.00 28.14 30.58
CA LYS A 94 6.80 27.82 29.38
C LYS A 94 8.24 27.45 29.73
N LYS A 95 8.89 28.26 30.58
CA LYS A 95 10.29 28.01 31.00
C LYS A 95 10.48 26.68 31.74
N ILE A 96 9.45 26.21 32.46
CA ILE A 96 9.49 24.94 33.19
C ILE A 96 9.40 23.76 32.22
N LEU A 97 8.51 23.83 31.23
CA LEU A 97 8.28 22.73 30.29
C LEU A 97 9.27 22.69 29.11
N LYS A 98 9.99 23.80 28.83
CA LYS A 98 10.88 23.96 27.67
C LYS A 98 10.16 23.79 26.32
N GLU A 99 8.92 24.28 26.24
CA GLU A 99 8.11 24.24 25.03
C GLU A 99 8.49 25.34 24.02
N ASP A 100 8.15 25.11 22.76
CA ASP A 100 8.46 26.00 21.62
C ASP A 100 7.66 27.33 21.67
N GLU A 101 8.20 28.36 21.02
CA GLU A 101 7.57 29.68 20.82
C GLU A 101 6.26 29.59 20.05
N GLU A 102 6.18 28.70 19.06
CA GLU A 102 4.98 28.49 18.25
C GLU A 102 3.79 27.98 19.09
N LEU A 103 4.02 27.06 20.02
CA LEU A 103 2.98 26.53 20.89
C LEU A 103 2.37 27.63 21.78
N VAL A 104 3.23 28.47 22.36
CA VAL A 104 2.81 29.57 23.22
C VAL A 104 2.06 30.63 22.43
N PHE A 105 2.51 30.92 21.20
CA PHE A 105 1.83 31.86 20.31
C PHE A 105 0.36 31.47 20.09
N TYR A 106 0.06 30.22 19.71
CA TYR A 106 -1.32 29.81 19.46
C TYR A 106 -2.20 29.81 20.73
N VAL A 107 -1.61 29.55 21.89
CA VAL A 107 -2.35 29.60 23.16
C VAL A 107 -2.61 31.05 23.58
N GLU A 108 -1.64 31.95 23.41
CA GLU A 108 -1.83 33.39 23.66
C GLU A 108 -2.87 34.00 22.73
N ASP A 109 -2.86 33.65 21.44
CA ASP A 109 -3.84 34.12 20.46
C ASP A 109 -5.26 33.70 20.86
N PHE A 110 -5.43 32.41 21.16
CA PHE A 110 -6.70 31.87 21.64
C PHE A 110 -7.17 32.56 22.92
N LEU A 111 -6.28 32.71 23.91
CA LEU A 111 -6.62 33.35 25.19
C LEU A 111 -6.94 34.84 25.01
N LEU A 112 -6.25 35.54 24.11
CA LEU A 112 -6.50 36.95 23.84
C LEU A 112 -7.93 37.19 23.35
N TYR A 113 -8.46 36.26 22.55
CA TYR A 113 -9.81 36.29 22.02
C TYR A 113 -10.87 35.82 23.02
N ARG A 114 -10.58 34.76 23.78
CA ARG A 114 -11.59 34.06 24.60
C ARG A 114 -11.62 34.48 26.07
N LEU A 115 -10.57 35.09 26.60
CA LEU A 115 -10.55 35.50 28.00
C LEU A 115 -11.39 36.78 28.22
N PRO A 116 -12.39 36.75 29.12
CA PRO A 116 -13.08 37.96 29.55
C PRO A 116 -12.29 38.73 30.63
N CYS A 117 -11.40 38.05 31.36
CA CYS A 117 -10.56 38.60 32.42
C CYS A 117 -9.32 37.70 32.62
N GLU A 118 -8.45 38.07 33.56
CA GLU A 118 -7.32 37.22 33.96
C GLU A 118 -7.77 35.79 34.29
N ILE A 119 -7.00 34.79 33.82
CA ILE A 119 -7.43 33.38 33.83
C ILE A 119 -7.70 32.86 35.25
N PHE A 120 -6.98 33.34 36.26
CA PHE A 120 -7.17 32.93 37.67
C PHE A 120 -8.47 33.47 38.29
N LEU A 121 -9.13 34.44 37.65
CA LEU A 121 -10.41 35.03 38.09
C LEU A 121 -11.64 34.35 37.48
N LEU A 122 -11.45 33.45 36.50
CA LEU A 122 -12.55 32.66 35.95
C LEU A 122 -13.17 31.78 37.03
N ASP A 123 -14.50 31.73 37.11
CA ASP A 123 -15.17 30.67 37.89
C ASP A 123 -15.32 29.39 37.07
N ASP A 124 -15.92 28.36 37.66
CA ASP A 124 -16.05 27.06 37.03
C ASP A 124 -16.93 27.07 35.78
N GLU A 125 -17.87 28.00 35.62
CA GLU A 125 -18.67 28.10 34.40
C GLU A 125 -17.87 28.77 33.28
N MET A 126 -17.22 29.88 33.58
CA MET A 126 -16.36 30.59 32.60
C MET A 126 -15.14 29.76 32.20
N ALA A 127 -14.55 29.03 33.15
CA ALA A 127 -13.43 28.12 32.86
C ALA A 127 -13.88 26.93 32.00
N LYS A 128 -15.08 26.38 32.27
CA LYS A 128 -15.64 25.33 31.41
C LYS A 128 -15.88 25.86 29.99
N ASP A 129 -16.50 27.03 29.86
CA ASP A 129 -16.76 27.65 28.56
C ASP A 129 -15.46 27.93 27.79
N LEU A 130 -14.42 28.43 28.46
CA LEU A 130 -13.09 28.58 27.86
C LEU A 130 -12.52 27.25 27.37
N ILE A 131 -12.65 26.17 28.14
CA ILE A 131 -12.16 24.84 27.76
C ILE A 131 -13.00 24.23 26.62
N ASP A 132 -14.32 24.45 26.61
CA ASP A 132 -15.20 24.01 25.52
C ASP A 132 -14.81 24.72 24.21
N HIS A 133 -14.55 26.03 24.23
CA HIS A 133 -14.00 26.75 23.09
C HIS A 133 -12.60 26.26 22.71
N ALA A 134 -11.73 26.03 23.70
CA ALA A 134 -10.39 25.50 23.44
C ALA A 134 -10.46 24.13 22.75
N PHE A 135 -11.43 23.29 23.13
CA PHE A 135 -11.71 21.98 22.54
C PHE A 135 -12.23 22.06 21.10
N HIS A 136 -12.75 23.19 20.64
CA HIS A 136 -13.09 23.39 19.23
C HIS A 136 -11.96 24.07 18.45
N ASP A 137 -11.27 25.04 19.07
CA ASP A 137 -10.43 25.99 18.35
C ASP A 137 -8.91 25.65 18.35
N LEU A 138 -8.41 24.92 19.36
CA LEU A 138 -6.97 24.61 19.47
C LEU A 138 -6.57 23.27 18.85
N THR A 139 -5.30 22.91 18.76
CA THR A 139 -4.92 21.49 18.57
C THR A 139 -5.01 20.75 19.91
N LYS A 140 -4.97 19.40 19.92
CA LYS A 140 -4.91 18.65 21.19
C LYS A 140 -3.67 19.03 22.02
N VAL A 141 -2.52 19.20 21.37
CA VAL A 141 -1.26 19.58 22.02
C VAL A 141 -1.38 20.97 22.68
N ASN A 142 -1.89 21.96 21.94
CA ASN A 142 -2.09 23.32 22.47
C ASN A 142 -3.15 23.35 23.59
N GLY A 143 -4.21 22.55 23.46
CA GLY A 143 -5.23 22.39 24.49
C GLY A 143 -4.72 21.68 25.75
N ASP A 144 -3.92 20.62 25.60
CA ASP A 144 -3.28 19.91 26.72
C ASP A 144 -2.38 20.89 27.48
N PHE A 145 -1.57 21.67 26.77
CA PHE A 145 -0.74 22.72 27.37
C PHE A 145 -1.57 23.75 28.14
N LEU A 146 -2.69 24.23 27.59
CA LEU A 146 -3.59 25.15 28.29
C LEU A 146 -4.18 24.52 29.58
N THR A 147 -4.64 23.27 29.51
CA THR A 147 -5.20 22.59 30.69
C THR A 147 -4.14 22.34 31.76
N PHE A 148 -2.91 22.00 31.36
CA PHE A 148 -1.78 21.86 32.28
C PHE A 148 -1.37 23.20 32.89
N PHE A 149 -1.39 24.29 32.11
CA PHE A 149 -1.16 25.64 32.62
C PHE A 149 -2.21 26.02 33.68
N MET A 150 -3.50 25.77 33.40
CA MET A 150 -4.58 26.04 34.34
C MET A 150 -4.47 25.21 35.63
N SER A 151 -4.04 23.95 35.52
CA SER A 151 -3.81 23.09 36.69
C SER A 151 -2.58 23.56 37.49
N TRP A 152 -1.50 23.89 36.80
CA TRP A 152 -0.29 24.45 37.41
C TRP A 152 -0.55 25.78 38.12
N LEU A 153 -1.38 26.66 37.55
CA LEU A 153 -1.75 27.94 38.16
C LEU A 153 -2.37 27.80 39.55
N LYS A 154 -3.15 26.73 39.79
CA LYS A 154 -3.72 26.44 41.12
C LYS A 154 -2.66 26.15 42.17
N THR A 155 -1.49 25.67 41.76
CA THR A 155 -0.35 25.43 42.65
C THR A 155 0.42 26.73 42.95
N ARG A 156 0.21 27.78 42.16
CA ARG A 156 0.96 29.05 42.24
C ARG A 156 0.17 30.21 42.82
N CYS A 157 -1.15 30.25 42.59
CA CYS A 157 -2.02 31.31 43.09
C CYS A 157 -3.42 30.77 43.42
N LYS A 158 -4.22 31.56 44.16
CA LYS A 158 -5.62 31.21 44.43
C LYS A 158 -6.46 31.48 43.19
N THR A 159 -6.90 30.41 42.53
CA THR A 159 -7.86 30.48 41.41
C THR A 159 -9.30 30.48 41.92
N LYS A 160 -10.19 31.18 41.21
CA LYS A 160 -11.64 31.14 41.48
C LYS A 160 -12.26 29.83 40.97
N TYR A 161 -11.82 29.33 39.81
CA TYR A 161 -12.16 27.99 39.31
C TYR A 161 -11.51 26.91 40.17
N ARG A 162 -12.27 25.85 40.44
CA ARG A 162 -11.88 24.71 41.29
C ARG A 162 -11.76 23.42 40.49
N LYS A 163 -12.55 23.25 39.43
CA LYS A 163 -12.55 22.04 38.59
C LYS A 163 -11.23 21.86 37.84
N GLU A 164 -10.77 20.61 37.75
CA GLU A 164 -9.67 20.23 36.85
C GLU A 164 -10.24 19.92 35.47
N TYR A 165 -9.43 20.20 34.46
CA TYR A 165 -9.78 19.96 33.07
C TYR A 165 -8.66 19.16 32.42
N MET A 166 -9.03 18.26 31.52
CA MET A 166 -8.11 17.53 30.66
C MET A 166 -8.71 17.53 29.28
N MET A 167 -7.89 17.72 28.24
CA MET A 167 -8.38 17.59 26.89
C MET A 167 -8.64 16.13 26.58
N GLU A 168 -9.92 15.78 26.45
CA GLU A 168 -10.29 14.54 25.81
C GLU A 168 -9.89 14.59 24.33
N LYS A 169 -9.72 13.42 23.72
CA LYS A 169 -9.53 13.36 22.27
C LYS A 169 -10.81 13.89 21.63
N ARG A 170 -10.70 15.03 20.92
CA ARG A 170 -11.81 15.67 20.18
C ARG A 170 -12.54 14.75 19.22
N TYR A 171 -11.84 13.69 18.85
CA TYR A 171 -12.37 12.55 18.16
C TYR A 171 -12.04 11.27 18.93
N THR A 172 -13.07 10.64 19.51
CA THR A 172 -13.26 9.20 19.33
C THR A 172 -14.06 8.92 18.05
N MET A 173 -13.91 9.72 16.98
CA MET A 173 -14.05 9.08 15.69
C MET A 173 -12.97 8.00 15.65
N ASN A 174 -13.37 6.80 15.27
CA ASN A 174 -12.43 5.73 15.04
C ASN A 174 -11.58 6.05 13.79
N ILE A 175 -11.17 7.30 13.47
CA ILE A 175 -10.38 7.65 12.27
C ILE A 175 -9.11 6.80 12.20
N GLY A 176 -8.44 6.56 13.33
CA GLY A 176 -7.29 5.64 13.43
C GLY A 176 -7.60 4.15 13.17
N LYS A 177 -8.88 3.79 13.04
CA LYS A 177 -9.40 2.45 12.70
C LYS A 177 -10.40 2.46 11.53
N GLU A 178 -10.71 3.61 10.96
CA GLU A 178 -11.59 3.78 9.80
C GLU A 178 -10.74 3.69 8.55
N ALA A 179 -11.36 3.30 7.44
CA ALA A 179 -10.68 3.35 6.17
C ALA A 179 -10.45 4.82 5.78
N TYR A 180 -9.51 5.04 4.88
CA TYR A 180 -9.41 6.30 4.15
C TYR A 180 -10.67 6.51 3.33
N ASP A 181 -10.90 7.78 3.00
CA ASP A 181 -11.84 8.11 1.95
C ASP A 181 -11.42 7.40 0.65
N VAL A 182 -12.41 6.97 -0.14
CA VAL A 182 -12.15 6.19 -1.35
C VAL A 182 -11.40 7.03 -2.38
N ASP A 183 -11.71 8.32 -2.49
CA ASP A 183 -11.07 9.20 -3.45
C ASP A 183 -9.60 9.46 -3.05
N GLU A 184 -9.33 9.75 -1.77
CA GLU A 184 -7.95 9.88 -1.24
C GLU A 184 -7.15 8.58 -1.40
N TYR A 185 -7.79 7.42 -1.17
CA TYR A 185 -7.15 6.12 -1.28
C TYR A 185 -6.81 5.76 -2.74
N LEU A 186 -7.70 6.06 -3.68
CA LEU A 186 -7.48 5.84 -5.11
C LEU A 186 -6.49 6.85 -5.69
N GLU A 187 -6.50 8.08 -5.22
CA GLU A 187 -5.53 9.11 -5.62
C GLU A 187 -4.11 8.70 -5.21
N LEU A 188 -3.93 8.26 -3.96
CA LEU A 188 -2.64 7.71 -3.52
C LEU A 188 -2.22 6.50 -4.36
N LEU A 189 -3.16 5.59 -4.66
CA LEU A 189 -2.88 4.42 -5.49
C LEU A 189 -2.43 4.82 -6.90
N TYR A 190 -3.06 5.83 -7.50
CA TYR A 190 -2.67 6.37 -8.80
C TYR A 190 -1.22 6.88 -8.77
N TYR A 191 -0.87 7.72 -7.80
CA TYR A 191 0.49 8.26 -7.69
C TYR A 191 1.57 7.19 -7.50
N LEU A 192 1.23 6.07 -6.84
CA LEU A 192 2.20 5.03 -6.52
C LEU A 192 2.38 3.98 -7.62
N TYR A 193 1.37 3.76 -8.48
CA TYR A 193 1.34 2.62 -9.41
C TYR A 193 1.06 2.96 -10.88
N ASN A 194 0.59 4.16 -11.20
CA ASN A 194 0.28 4.51 -12.58
C ASN A 194 1.59 4.74 -13.38
N GLU A 195 1.79 3.96 -14.45
CA GLU A 195 3.00 3.98 -15.27
C GLU A 195 3.25 5.36 -15.90
N ASP A 196 2.20 6.01 -16.42
CA ASP A 196 2.31 7.32 -17.05
C ASP A 196 2.73 8.38 -16.01
N TYR A 197 2.10 8.40 -14.82
CA TYR A 197 2.48 9.32 -13.74
C TYR A 197 3.92 9.09 -13.24
N ILE A 198 4.32 7.82 -13.12
CA ILE A 198 5.67 7.43 -12.67
C ILE A 198 6.73 7.95 -13.65
N ASP A 199 6.47 7.78 -14.95
CA ASP A 199 7.37 8.22 -16.02
C ASP A 199 7.39 9.75 -16.13
N ASP A 200 6.22 10.41 -16.14
CA ASP A 200 6.09 11.87 -16.21
C ASP A 200 6.78 12.57 -15.02
N ASN A 201 6.84 11.92 -13.86
CA ASN A 201 7.46 12.45 -12.65
C ASN A 201 8.86 11.88 -12.38
N GLU A 202 9.42 11.08 -13.28
CA GLU A 202 10.76 10.47 -13.16
C GLU A 202 10.98 9.79 -11.79
N MET A 203 9.95 9.10 -11.29
CA MET A 203 9.97 8.63 -9.89
C MET A 203 11.05 7.58 -9.64
N TYR A 204 11.34 6.72 -10.62
CA TYR A 204 12.43 5.73 -10.50
C TYR A 204 13.80 6.41 -10.41
N GLN A 205 14.03 7.47 -11.18
CA GLN A 205 15.26 8.25 -11.13
C GLN A 205 15.42 8.92 -9.77
N LYS A 206 14.36 9.56 -9.25
CA LYS A 206 14.32 10.14 -7.90
C LYS A 206 14.57 9.10 -6.81
N ALA A 207 14.01 7.90 -6.96
CA ALA A 207 14.25 6.78 -6.06
C ALA A 207 15.72 6.31 -6.09
N CYS A 208 16.37 6.29 -7.26
CA CYS A 208 17.79 5.96 -7.38
C CYS A 208 18.71 7.02 -6.73
N GLU A 209 18.27 8.26 -6.64
CA GLU A 209 19.05 9.36 -6.03
C GLU A 209 18.84 9.47 -4.51
N SER A 210 17.65 9.10 -4.03
CA SER A 210 17.27 9.27 -2.63
C SER A 210 16.73 7.99 -2.03
N ARG A 211 17.50 7.44 -1.08
CA ARG A 211 17.03 6.33 -0.24
C ARG A 211 15.69 6.64 0.44
N ASN A 212 15.52 7.87 0.96
CA ASN A 212 14.29 8.22 1.64
C ASN A 212 13.09 8.24 0.68
N PHE A 213 13.29 8.65 -0.58
CA PHE A 213 12.25 8.57 -1.61
C PHE A 213 11.88 7.10 -1.87
N ALA A 214 12.88 6.25 -2.15
CA ALA A 214 12.69 4.83 -2.42
C ALA A 214 12.00 4.10 -1.27
N ASP A 215 12.49 4.29 -0.03
CA ASP A 215 11.93 3.67 1.16
C ASP A 215 10.48 4.11 1.41
N THR A 216 10.16 5.38 1.16
CA THR A 216 8.78 5.88 1.34
C THR A 216 7.85 5.30 0.29
N TRP A 217 8.29 5.26 -0.97
CA TRP A 217 7.51 4.69 -2.06
C TRP A 217 7.21 3.21 -1.81
N LEU A 218 8.24 2.42 -1.50
CA LEU A 218 8.08 1.00 -1.18
C LEU A 218 7.13 0.81 0.02
N TYR A 219 7.32 1.59 1.09
CA TYR A 219 6.50 1.49 2.29
C TYR A 219 5.02 1.73 2.01
N LEU A 220 4.68 2.81 1.30
CA LEU A 220 3.30 3.15 0.97
C LEU A 220 2.69 2.12 0.00
N SER A 221 3.43 1.73 -1.04
CA SER A 221 2.99 0.76 -2.06
C SER A 221 2.61 -0.59 -1.44
N LEU A 222 3.37 -1.11 -0.47
CA LEU A 222 3.10 -2.41 0.14
C LEU A 222 1.69 -2.53 0.76
N HIS A 223 1.10 -1.41 1.20
CA HIS A 223 -0.26 -1.36 1.75
C HIS A 223 -1.40 -1.50 0.72
N PHE A 224 -1.07 -1.52 -0.57
CA PHE A 224 -2.02 -1.70 -1.68
C PHE A 224 -1.96 -3.09 -2.33
N ILE A 225 -0.96 -3.90 -1.99
CA ILE A 225 -0.79 -5.26 -2.55
C ILE A 225 -0.85 -6.36 -1.50
N CYS A 226 -0.61 -6.03 -0.23
CA CYS A 226 -0.67 -7.01 0.85
C CYS A 226 -1.23 -6.41 2.14
N ASN A 227 -2.06 -7.17 2.85
CA ASN A 227 -2.60 -6.79 4.16
C ASN A 227 -1.66 -7.23 5.29
N LEU A 228 -0.36 -6.94 5.15
CA LEU A 228 0.60 -7.22 6.21
C LEU A 228 0.57 -6.12 7.25
N ARG A 229 0.75 -6.48 8.52
CA ARG A 229 0.89 -5.50 9.59
C ARG A 229 2.30 -4.90 9.52
N GLN A 230 2.45 -3.69 10.06
CA GLN A 230 3.75 -3.02 10.18
C GLN A 230 4.87 -3.95 10.67
N THR A 231 4.62 -4.66 11.76
CA THR A 231 5.59 -5.56 12.39
C THR A 231 5.93 -6.81 11.55
N ASP A 232 5.11 -7.12 10.56
CA ASP A 232 5.32 -8.22 9.62
C ASP A 232 6.01 -7.71 8.34
N LEU A 233 5.76 -6.46 7.91
CA LEU A 233 6.51 -5.78 6.84
C LEU A 233 7.99 -5.61 7.19
N GLU A 234 8.30 -5.30 8.45
CA GLU A 234 9.68 -5.18 8.94
C GLU A 234 10.49 -6.49 8.88
N LYS A 235 9.82 -7.63 8.64
CA LYS A 235 10.46 -8.94 8.49
C LYS A 235 10.70 -9.34 7.04
N ILE A 236 10.35 -8.48 6.08
CA ILE A 236 10.63 -8.74 4.67
C ILE A 236 12.15 -8.97 4.53
N PRO A 237 12.58 -10.16 4.09
CA PRO A 237 13.99 -10.50 4.03
C PRO A 237 14.69 -9.68 2.95
N HIS A 238 15.96 -9.36 3.20
CA HIS A 238 16.81 -8.69 2.22
C HIS A 238 17.02 -9.58 0.98
N PRO A 239 16.85 -9.08 -0.24
CA PRO A 239 17.34 -9.79 -1.43
C PRO A 239 18.88 -9.74 -1.50
N GLU A 240 19.48 -10.63 -2.27
CA GLU A 240 20.92 -10.64 -2.54
C GLU A 240 21.22 -9.82 -3.79
N ILE A 241 22.03 -8.77 -3.62
CA ILE A 241 22.47 -7.88 -4.71
C ILE A 241 24.00 -7.83 -4.71
N GLU A 242 24.62 -8.26 -5.80
CA GLU A 242 26.09 -8.33 -5.93
C GLU A 242 26.73 -6.97 -6.28
N ALA A 243 26.06 -6.14 -7.08
CA ALA A 243 26.59 -4.87 -7.56
C ALA A 243 25.54 -3.74 -7.37
N PRO A 244 25.40 -3.19 -6.14
CA PRO A 244 24.31 -2.27 -5.82
C PRO A 244 24.38 -0.96 -6.61
N GLU A 245 25.56 -0.43 -6.89
CA GLU A 245 25.73 0.78 -7.71
C GLU A 245 25.26 0.54 -9.16
N THR A 246 25.57 -0.63 -9.72
CA THR A 246 25.13 -1.02 -11.07
C THR A 246 23.62 -1.18 -11.13
N VAL A 247 22.97 -1.69 -10.08
CA VAL A 247 21.51 -1.73 -10.00
C VAL A 247 20.92 -0.33 -10.08
N LEU A 248 21.40 0.61 -9.27
CA LEU A 248 20.91 1.98 -9.29
C LEU A 248 21.16 2.67 -10.64
N GLU A 249 22.31 2.43 -11.27
CA GLU A 249 22.63 2.96 -12.60
C GLU A 249 21.72 2.40 -13.68
N LYS A 250 21.49 1.08 -13.68
CA LYS A 250 20.58 0.43 -14.63
C LYS A 250 19.16 0.96 -14.49
N VAL A 251 18.64 1.09 -13.27
CA VAL A 251 17.28 1.61 -13.04
C VAL A 251 17.18 3.05 -13.50
N ARG A 252 18.15 3.91 -13.11
CA ARG A 252 18.19 5.32 -13.53
C ARG A 252 18.16 5.48 -15.06
N ASN A 253 18.85 4.60 -15.76
CA ASN A 253 18.95 4.62 -17.22
C ASN A 253 17.85 3.80 -17.93
N MET A 254 16.84 3.31 -17.20
CA MET A 254 15.76 2.44 -17.73
C MET A 254 16.27 1.17 -18.42
N LEU A 255 17.42 0.66 -17.98
CA LEU A 255 18.06 -0.57 -18.46
C LEU A 255 17.86 -1.75 -17.51
N PHE A 256 17.27 -1.52 -16.33
CA PHE A 256 16.95 -2.59 -15.38
C PHE A 256 15.76 -3.39 -15.90
N THR A 257 16.00 -4.66 -16.20
CA THR A 257 15.03 -5.47 -16.95
C THR A 257 13.90 -6.00 -16.07
N PRO A 258 12.71 -6.28 -16.64
CA PRO A 258 11.64 -6.98 -15.93
C PRO A 258 12.09 -8.30 -15.30
N TYR A 259 12.99 -9.01 -15.97
CA TYR A 259 13.66 -10.21 -15.46
C TYR A 259 14.41 -9.94 -14.14
N GLU A 260 15.30 -8.93 -14.11
CA GLU A 260 16.07 -8.58 -12.92
C GLU A 260 15.17 -8.19 -11.74
N ALA A 261 14.11 -7.42 -12.00
CA ALA A 261 13.12 -7.07 -10.99
C ALA A 261 12.42 -8.31 -10.40
N ARG A 262 11.97 -9.24 -11.25
CA ARG A 262 11.33 -10.48 -10.79
C ARG A 262 12.30 -11.39 -10.04
N LYS A 263 13.58 -11.42 -10.42
CA LYS A 263 14.64 -12.17 -9.72
C LYS A 263 14.84 -11.67 -8.29
N VAL A 264 14.82 -10.35 -8.07
CA VAL A 264 14.90 -9.74 -6.73
C VAL A 264 13.68 -10.13 -5.89
N LEU A 265 12.48 -9.96 -6.43
CA LEU A 265 11.24 -10.32 -5.75
C LEU A 265 11.17 -11.81 -5.40
N LEU A 266 11.67 -12.66 -6.29
CA LEU A 266 11.81 -14.09 -6.08
C LEU A 266 12.63 -14.40 -4.82
N GLN A 267 13.83 -13.83 -4.70
CA GLN A 267 14.71 -14.11 -3.55
C GLN A 267 14.00 -13.79 -2.22
N VAL A 268 13.20 -12.72 -2.21
CA VAL A 268 12.36 -12.33 -1.07
C VAL A 268 11.28 -13.39 -0.78
N ASN A 269 10.49 -13.77 -1.80
CA ASN A 269 9.42 -14.78 -1.67
C ASN A 269 9.95 -16.15 -1.24
N TYR A 270 11.07 -16.59 -1.81
CA TYR A 270 11.72 -17.86 -1.46
C TYR A 270 12.15 -17.88 0.02
N ARG A 271 12.78 -16.80 0.50
CA ARG A 271 13.16 -16.67 1.91
C ARG A 271 11.94 -16.66 2.84
N PHE A 272 10.83 -16.03 2.45
CA PHE A 272 9.56 -16.14 3.19
C PHE A 272 9.04 -17.58 3.26
N GLY A 273 9.06 -18.30 2.13
CA GLY A 273 8.68 -19.71 2.03
C GLY A 273 9.52 -20.60 2.94
N LEU A 274 10.85 -20.41 2.95
CA LEU A 274 11.76 -21.18 3.78
C LEU A 274 11.56 -20.91 5.28
N LEU A 275 11.42 -19.64 5.67
CA LEU A 275 11.40 -19.23 7.07
C LEU A 275 10.05 -19.52 7.76
N GLN A 276 8.98 -19.78 7.00
CA GLN A 276 7.63 -20.06 7.51
C GLN A 276 7.21 -19.12 8.66
N MET A 277 7.56 -17.84 8.52
CA MET A 277 7.46 -16.88 9.62
C MET A 277 6.03 -16.74 10.10
N LYS A 278 5.77 -16.94 11.39
CA LYS A 278 4.44 -16.67 11.95
C LYS A 278 4.21 -15.16 12.11
N PRO A 279 2.96 -14.68 11.92
CA PRO A 279 2.59 -13.30 12.21
C PRO A 279 2.95 -12.93 13.65
N ASN A 280 3.53 -11.75 13.84
CA ASN A 280 4.12 -11.36 15.13
C ASN A 280 3.14 -11.43 16.30
N LYS A 281 1.89 -11.00 16.08
CA LYS A 281 0.85 -10.94 17.11
C LYS A 281 0.36 -12.33 17.57
N THR A 282 0.49 -13.34 16.73
CA THR A 282 -0.10 -14.67 16.92
C THR A 282 0.95 -15.78 16.86
N LYS A 283 2.24 -15.41 16.98
CA LYS A 283 3.38 -16.35 16.90
C LYS A 283 3.32 -17.46 17.95
N GLU A 284 2.75 -17.17 19.12
CA GLU A 284 2.60 -18.08 20.26
C GLU A 284 1.37 -19.00 20.14
N VAL A 285 0.49 -18.76 19.17
CA VAL A 285 -0.74 -19.54 18.96
C VAL A 285 -0.45 -20.73 18.02
N SER A 286 -0.96 -21.91 18.38
CA SER A 286 -0.88 -23.12 17.56
C SER A 286 -1.90 -23.09 16.41
N GLY A 287 -1.57 -23.70 15.27
CA GLY A 287 -2.47 -23.74 14.10
C GLY A 287 -2.53 -22.46 13.25
N VAL A 288 -1.74 -21.43 13.57
CA VAL A 288 -1.64 -20.21 12.75
C VAL A 288 -0.71 -20.42 11.56
N SER A 289 -1.21 -20.14 10.36
CA SER A 289 -0.45 -20.20 9.12
C SER A 289 0.71 -19.18 9.09
N SER A 290 1.77 -19.51 8.36
CA SER A 290 2.87 -18.59 8.08
C SER A 290 2.40 -17.34 7.31
N ILE A 291 3.15 -16.26 7.43
CA ILE A 291 2.99 -15.04 6.65
C ILE A 291 3.19 -15.40 5.19
N LYS A 292 2.19 -15.09 4.36
CA LYS A 292 2.28 -15.17 2.90
C LYS A 292 2.46 -13.76 2.37
N PHE A 293 3.63 -13.49 1.78
CA PHE A 293 3.86 -12.30 0.98
C PHE A 293 3.66 -12.70 -0.48
N ILE A 294 2.62 -12.16 -1.12
CA ILE A 294 2.27 -12.45 -2.51
C ILE A 294 2.08 -11.10 -3.19
N VAL A 295 2.92 -10.82 -4.18
CA VAL A 295 2.79 -9.65 -5.03
C VAL A 295 2.01 -10.07 -6.28
N PRO A 296 0.96 -9.34 -6.68
CA PRO A 296 0.24 -9.62 -7.91
C PRO A 296 1.18 -9.63 -9.12
N THR A 297 0.98 -10.55 -10.07
CA THR A 297 1.81 -10.66 -11.30
C THR A 297 1.99 -9.31 -11.99
N SER A 298 0.89 -8.57 -12.05
CA SER A 298 0.83 -7.25 -12.65
C SER A 298 1.67 -6.19 -11.90
N CYS A 299 2.03 -6.39 -10.64
CA CYS A 299 2.86 -5.47 -9.84
C CYS A 299 4.30 -5.97 -9.64
N GLU A 300 4.67 -7.14 -10.14
CA GLU A 300 5.96 -7.78 -9.82
C GLU A 300 7.17 -6.96 -10.25
N VAL A 301 7.15 -6.42 -11.46
CA VAL A 301 8.25 -5.60 -11.98
C VAL A 301 8.40 -4.35 -11.13
N HIS A 302 7.29 -3.66 -10.86
CA HIS A 302 7.30 -2.44 -10.06
C HIS A 302 7.85 -2.67 -8.65
N ILE A 303 7.32 -3.66 -7.92
CA ILE A 303 7.72 -3.96 -6.55
C ILE A 303 9.12 -4.57 -6.48
N GLY A 304 9.48 -5.43 -7.45
CA GLY A 304 10.82 -5.98 -7.57
C GLY A 304 11.88 -4.90 -7.77
N THR A 305 11.59 -3.90 -8.62
CA THR A 305 12.46 -2.73 -8.81
C THR A 305 12.60 -1.91 -7.53
N LEU A 306 11.51 -1.62 -6.82
CA LEU A 306 11.59 -0.87 -5.55
C LEU A 306 12.40 -1.61 -4.47
N LEU A 307 12.21 -2.93 -4.34
CA LEU A 307 13.01 -3.77 -3.45
C LEU A 307 14.50 -3.72 -3.81
N ALA A 308 14.81 -3.74 -5.11
CA ALA A 308 16.18 -3.67 -5.60
C ALA A 308 16.85 -2.32 -5.26
N ILE A 309 16.15 -1.21 -5.48
CA ILE A 309 16.64 0.15 -5.16
C ILE A 309 16.86 0.30 -3.65
N CYS A 310 15.89 -0.06 -2.83
CA CYS A 310 15.99 0.04 -1.37
C CYS A 310 17.15 -0.78 -0.81
N GLU A 311 17.32 -2.01 -1.30
CA GLU A 311 18.43 -2.87 -0.88
C GLU A 311 19.78 -2.33 -1.36
N ALA A 312 19.86 -1.82 -2.59
CA ALA A 312 21.07 -1.20 -3.11
C ALA A 312 21.51 0.00 -2.26
N HIS A 313 20.58 0.91 -1.92
CA HIS A 313 20.87 2.04 -1.02
C HIS A 313 21.34 1.59 0.36
N ARG A 314 20.75 0.53 0.91
CA ARG A 314 21.15 -0.02 2.21
C ARG A 314 22.60 -0.54 2.17
N LEU A 315 22.93 -1.31 1.14
CA LEU A 315 24.26 -1.89 0.94
C LEU A 315 25.32 -0.80 0.77
N ILE A 316 25.06 0.20 -0.08
CA ILE A 316 25.96 1.35 -0.30
C ILE A 316 26.18 2.15 0.99
N ALA A 317 25.11 2.33 1.79
CA ALA A 317 25.20 3.03 3.07
C ALA A 317 25.86 2.21 4.20
N GLY A 318 26.25 0.95 3.95
CA GLY A 318 26.86 0.08 4.96
C GLY A 318 25.94 -0.27 6.13
N ILE A 319 24.63 -0.28 5.89
CA ILE A 319 23.64 -0.51 6.95
C ILE A 319 23.53 -2.02 7.20
N PRO A 320 23.53 -2.48 8.46
CA PRO A 320 23.59 -3.91 8.76
C PRO A 320 22.25 -4.63 8.55
N ASN A 321 22.29 -5.95 8.38
CA ASN A 321 21.12 -6.79 8.03
C ASN A 321 20.06 -6.88 9.14
N GLU A 322 20.38 -6.47 10.37
CA GLU A 322 19.43 -6.40 11.49
C GLU A 322 18.44 -5.24 11.33
N GLN A 323 18.76 -4.24 10.49
CA GLN A 323 17.82 -3.18 10.18
C GLN A 323 16.83 -3.64 9.11
N PRO A 324 15.51 -3.45 9.32
CA PRO A 324 14.50 -3.80 8.34
C PRO A 324 14.75 -3.16 6.96
N LEU A 325 14.60 -3.95 5.90
CA LEU A 325 14.57 -3.43 4.53
C LEU A 325 13.44 -2.40 4.35
N VAL A 326 12.25 -2.72 4.86
CA VAL A 326 11.08 -1.84 4.80
C VAL A 326 11.03 -0.97 6.04
N ARG A 327 11.36 0.32 5.88
CA ARG A 327 11.30 1.32 6.94
C ARG A 327 9.89 1.86 7.13
N LYS A 328 9.48 2.02 8.38
CA LYS A 328 8.23 2.70 8.73
C LYS A 328 8.35 4.20 8.45
N ILE A 329 7.56 4.72 7.53
CA ILE A 329 7.52 6.15 7.20
C ILE A 329 6.07 6.61 7.17
N THR A 330 5.61 7.21 8.27
CA THR A 330 4.20 7.61 8.43
C THR A 330 3.98 9.10 8.52
N MET A 331 5.01 9.87 8.91
CA MET A 331 4.82 11.29 9.24
C MET A 331 4.57 12.13 7.98
N TYR A 332 3.59 13.03 8.02
CA TYR A 332 3.32 13.98 6.93
C TYR A 332 4.59 14.71 6.48
N ASP A 333 5.33 15.32 7.40
CA ASP A 333 6.54 16.09 7.08
C ASP A 333 7.60 15.25 6.37
N GLN A 334 7.71 13.97 6.72
CA GLN A 334 8.62 13.05 6.06
C GLN A 334 8.13 12.73 4.64
N ILE A 335 6.85 12.37 4.50
CA ILE A 335 6.28 12.00 3.20
C ILE A 335 6.33 13.19 2.24
N LYS A 336 5.91 14.39 2.67
CA LYS A 336 5.99 15.61 1.87
C LYS A 336 7.42 15.95 1.47
N ARG A 337 8.36 15.87 2.41
CA ARG A 337 9.78 16.13 2.13
C ARG A 337 10.38 15.12 1.15
N TYR A 338 9.98 13.86 1.24
CA TYR A 338 10.57 12.79 0.45
C TYR A 338 9.92 12.63 -0.91
N MET A 339 8.59 12.74 -1.02
CA MET A 339 7.84 12.43 -2.24
C MET A 339 7.22 13.66 -2.92
N GLY A 340 7.31 14.85 -2.31
CA GLY A 340 6.82 16.11 -2.87
C GLY A 340 5.46 16.55 -2.33
N GLY A 341 5.01 17.72 -2.81
CA GLY A 341 3.77 18.36 -2.38
C GLY A 341 2.52 17.54 -2.70
N GLU A 342 2.37 17.07 -3.94
CA GLU A 342 1.17 16.38 -4.42
C GLU A 342 0.85 15.12 -3.59
N ILE A 343 1.84 14.26 -3.34
CA ILE A 343 1.66 13.06 -2.50
C ILE A 343 1.62 13.42 -1.01
N GLY A 344 2.39 14.42 -0.58
CA GLY A 344 2.44 14.85 0.81
C GLY A 344 1.13 15.48 1.30
N GLU A 345 0.46 16.26 0.45
CA GLU A 345 -0.78 16.97 0.78
C GLU A 345 -1.93 16.03 1.14
N LEU A 346 -1.93 14.78 0.63
CA LEU A 346 -2.85 13.72 1.06
C LEU A 346 -2.78 13.41 2.57
N PHE A 347 -1.70 13.82 3.23
CA PHE A 347 -1.45 13.59 4.66
C PHE A 347 -1.41 14.88 5.48
N ILE A 348 -1.76 16.04 4.91
CA ILE A 348 -1.65 17.35 5.59
C ILE A 348 -2.47 17.43 6.89
N HIS A 349 -3.63 16.77 6.90
CA HIS A 349 -4.53 16.75 8.06
C HIS A 349 -4.22 15.60 9.03
N SER A 350 -3.42 14.61 8.58
CA SER A 350 -3.03 13.46 9.41
C SER A 350 -1.94 12.61 8.76
N ASP A 351 -0.98 12.16 9.57
CA ASP A 351 0.00 11.14 9.22
C ASP A 351 -0.61 9.90 8.55
N PHE A 352 0.18 9.22 7.71
CA PHE A 352 -0.22 7.97 7.08
C PHE A 352 -0.53 6.89 8.13
N ARG A 353 -1.78 6.43 8.11
CA ARG A 353 -2.35 5.39 8.97
C ARG A 353 -2.31 4.02 8.29
N ALA A 354 -1.23 3.25 8.51
CA ALA A 354 -1.09 1.88 7.99
C ALA A 354 -2.29 0.97 8.28
N ARG A 355 -2.92 1.09 9.47
CA ARG A 355 -4.13 0.32 9.81
C ARG A 355 -5.33 0.72 8.96
N SER A 356 -5.50 2.02 8.70
CA SER A 356 -6.54 2.55 7.82
C SER A 356 -6.28 2.13 6.39
N ALA A 357 -5.04 2.20 5.91
CA ALA A 357 -4.66 1.73 4.57
C ALA A 357 -5.00 0.25 4.38
N ASN A 358 -4.60 -0.61 5.33
CA ASN A 358 -4.96 -2.02 5.33
C ASN A 358 -6.49 -2.24 5.36
N LYS A 359 -7.23 -1.42 6.11
CA LYS A 359 -8.69 -1.49 6.14
C LYS A 359 -9.31 -1.01 4.83
N SER A 360 -8.76 0.04 4.21
CA SER A 360 -9.19 0.61 2.93
C SER A 360 -8.94 -0.38 1.81
N TYR A 361 -7.76 -1.02 1.80
CA TYR A 361 -7.47 -2.19 0.99
C TYR A 361 -8.58 -3.23 1.20
N LEU A 362 -8.74 -3.76 2.42
CA LEU A 362 -9.78 -4.77 2.67
C LEU A 362 -11.20 -4.32 2.26
N GLN A 363 -11.56 -3.06 2.43
CA GLN A 363 -12.87 -2.52 2.05
C GLN A 363 -13.03 -2.32 0.56
N ALA A 364 -12.05 -1.74 -0.12
CA ALA A 364 -12.06 -1.52 -1.56
C ALA A 364 -12.33 -2.83 -2.28
N ILE A 365 -11.68 -3.91 -1.86
CA ILE A 365 -12.01 -5.19 -2.48
C ILE A 365 -13.25 -5.88 -1.89
N PHE A 366 -13.67 -5.56 -0.67
CA PHE A 366 -15.00 -6.01 -0.23
C PHE A 366 -16.10 -5.41 -1.11
N VAL A 367 -16.01 -4.11 -1.42
CA VAL A 367 -16.95 -3.38 -2.28
C VAL A 367 -16.86 -3.88 -3.72
N MET A 368 -15.66 -4.05 -4.26
CA MET A 368 -15.47 -4.55 -5.61
C MET A 368 -15.87 -6.02 -5.79
N ALA A 369 -15.98 -6.80 -4.71
CA ALA A 369 -16.38 -8.20 -4.75
C ALA A 369 -17.88 -8.45 -4.48
N ASN A 370 -18.72 -7.43 -4.26
CA ASN A 370 -20.04 -7.66 -3.64
C ASN A 370 -21.27 -7.09 -4.38
N PRO A 371 -22.18 -8.00 -4.75
CA PRO A 371 -23.62 -7.98 -4.55
C PRO A 371 -24.15 -9.37 -4.11
N VAL A 372 -23.33 -10.31 -3.61
CA VAL A 372 -23.77 -11.66 -3.19
C VAL A 372 -23.24 -12.00 -1.80
N LEU A 373 -23.71 -11.30 -0.79
CA LEU A 373 -23.81 -11.85 0.55
C LEU A 373 -25.29 -11.80 0.94
N GLU A 374 -25.97 -12.95 0.86
CA GLU A 374 -27.18 -13.12 1.66
C GLU A 374 -26.76 -13.09 3.15
N PRO A 375 -27.48 -12.35 4.00
CA PRO A 375 -27.16 -12.26 5.42
C PRO A 375 -27.45 -13.61 6.09
N GLY A 376 -26.42 -14.42 6.36
CA GLY A 376 -26.64 -15.69 7.05
C GLY A 376 -25.44 -16.60 7.38
N ASN A 377 -24.25 -16.42 6.82
CA ASN A 377 -23.10 -17.30 7.10
C ASN A 377 -21.90 -16.52 7.67
N ASP A 378 -21.78 -16.48 8.99
CA ASP A 378 -20.71 -15.80 9.73
C ASP A 378 -19.33 -16.51 9.68
N ASN A 379 -19.09 -17.44 8.75
CA ASN A 379 -17.88 -18.29 8.76
C ASN A 379 -17.13 -18.45 7.42
N GLU A 380 -17.31 -17.56 6.44
CA GLU A 380 -16.55 -17.63 5.18
C GLU A 380 -15.34 -16.66 5.12
N PRO A 381 -14.11 -17.17 4.87
CA PRO A 381 -12.92 -16.35 4.80
C PRO A 381 -12.86 -15.54 3.50
N LEU A 382 -13.16 -14.25 3.64
CA LEU A 382 -13.22 -13.23 2.60
C LEU A 382 -11.81 -12.77 2.16
N LEU A 383 -11.17 -13.42 1.17
CA LEU A 383 -9.73 -13.21 0.86
C LEU A 383 -9.33 -13.26 -0.64
N THR A 384 -9.68 -12.25 -1.46
CA THR A 384 -9.21 -12.09 -2.87
C THR A 384 -9.14 -10.61 -3.28
N LYS A 385 -7.93 -9.97 -3.30
CA LYS A 385 -7.81 -8.50 -3.11
C LYS A 385 -6.70 -7.64 -3.84
N GLY A 386 -5.76 -8.16 -4.63
CA GLY A 386 -4.60 -7.33 -5.08
C GLY A 386 -4.71 -6.66 -6.46
N TYR A 387 -5.09 -7.45 -7.47
CA TYR A 387 -5.08 -7.06 -8.88
C TYR A 387 -6.11 -5.98 -9.23
N MET A 388 -7.30 -6.04 -8.63
CA MET A 388 -8.38 -5.10 -8.92
C MET A 388 -7.95 -3.64 -8.67
N LEU A 389 -7.17 -3.40 -7.61
CA LEU A 389 -6.61 -2.08 -7.32
C LEU A 389 -5.55 -1.69 -8.36
N ALA A 390 -4.62 -2.58 -8.71
CA ALA A 390 -3.61 -2.30 -9.72
C ALA A 390 -4.23 -2.02 -11.11
N ALA A 391 -5.27 -2.76 -11.49
CA ALA A 391 -6.02 -2.56 -12.71
C ALA A 391 -6.78 -1.23 -12.71
N LEU A 392 -7.37 -0.82 -11.57
CA LEU A 392 -7.97 0.50 -11.41
C LEU A 392 -6.92 1.60 -11.60
N ALA A 393 -5.77 1.51 -10.93
CA ALA A 393 -4.65 2.46 -11.04
C ALA A 393 -4.21 2.67 -12.51
N ARG A 394 -4.14 1.58 -13.30
CA ARG A 394 -3.83 1.61 -14.74
C ARG A 394 -4.98 2.11 -15.62
N SER A 395 -6.22 1.97 -15.17
CA SER A 395 -7.40 2.42 -15.90
C SER A 395 -7.66 3.92 -15.72
N HIS A 396 -6.99 4.58 -14.79
CA HIS A 396 -6.87 6.04 -14.73
C HIS A 396 -5.90 6.57 -15.82
N LYS A 397 -6.07 6.15 -17.08
CA LYS A 397 -5.34 6.74 -18.21
C LYS A 397 -5.97 8.07 -18.57
N GLY A 398 -5.25 9.15 -18.29
CA GLY A 398 -5.71 10.52 -18.41
C GLY A 398 -6.06 11.13 -17.05
N SER A 399 -5.93 12.45 -16.95
CA SER A 399 -6.18 13.27 -15.75
C SER A 399 -7.30 12.74 -14.87
N TYR A 400 -7.14 12.87 -13.55
CA TYR A 400 -8.13 12.52 -12.52
C TYR A 400 -9.58 12.70 -13.02
N GLY A 401 -10.26 11.59 -13.33
CA GLY A 401 -11.65 11.58 -13.82
C GLY A 401 -11.94 10.82 -15.13
N SER A 402 -10.94 10.33 -15.89
CA SER A 402 -11.19 9.53 -17.11
C SER A 402 -10.79 8.07 -16.96
N TYR A 403 -11.78 7.16 -17.02
CA TYR A 403 -11.54 5.71 -17.04
C TYR A 403 -11.25 5.21 -18.46
N ALA A 404 -10.17 4.44 -18.63
CA ALA A 404 -9.89 3.69 -19.85
C ALA A 404 -11.00 2.68 -20.12
N GLU A 405 -11.65 2.81 -21.28
CA GLU A 405 -12.90 2.15 -21.61
C GLU A 405 -12.78 0.61 -21.59
N MET A 406 -11.63 0.02 -21.94
CA MET A 406 -11.52 -1.45 -22.04
C MET A 406 -11.57 -2.17 -20.68
N THR A 407 -10.72 -1.82 -19.71
CA THR A 407 -10.70 -2.49 -18.39
C THR A 407 -11.94 -2.13 -17.55
N ALA A 408 -12.43 -0.89 -17.67
CA ALA A 408 -13.64 -0.45 -17.00
C ALA A 408 -14.92 -1.07 -17.59
N THR A 409 -14.91 -1.51 -18.85
CA THR A 409 -16.00 -2.28 -19.47
C THR A 409 -16.00 -3.73 -18.96
N TYR A 410 -14.83 -4.36 -18.84
CA TYR A 410 -14.70 -5.67 -18.18
C TYR A 410 -15.20 -5.67 -16.72
N LEU A 411 -14.90 -4.60 -15.97
CA LEU A 411 -15.33 -4.43 -14.58
C LEU A 411 -16.79 -3.98 -14.43
N ARG A 412 -17.40 -3.33 -15.45
CA ARG A 412 -18.81 -2.88 -15.43
C ARG A 412 -19.80 -3.92 -15.94
N ASP A 413 -19.43 -4.72 -16.94
CA ASP A 413 -20.30 -5.73 -17.54
C ASP A 413 -20.33 -7.05 -16.77
N ALA A 414 -19.40 -7.24 -15.83
CA ALA A 414 -19.57 -8.21 -14.76
C ALA A 414 -20.76 -7.75 -13.89
N LYS A 415 -21.98 -8.21 -14.19
CA LYS A 415 -23.03 -8.27 -13.18
C LYS A 415 -22.41 -8.99 -12.00
N PHE A 416 -22.12 -8.25 -10.94
CA PHE A 416 -21.14 -8.63 -9.93
C PHE A 416 -21.54 -9.86 -9.09
N SER A 417 -22.41 -10.79 -9.52
CA SER A 417 -22.55 -12.09 -8.84
C SER A 417 -21.16 -12.72 -8.72
N GLY A 418 -20.54 -12.66 -7.53
CA GLY A 418 -19.09 -12.64 -7.31
C GLY A 418 -18.34 -13.94 -7.56
N LEU A 419 -18.80 -14.73 -8.53
CA LEU A 419 -18.47 -16.14 -8.76
C LEU A 419 -18.41 -16.45 -10.27
N THR A 420 -18.20 -15.47 -11.15
CA THR A 420 -18.01 -15.82 -12.57
C THR A 420 -16.69 -16.60 -12.70
N PRO A 421 -16.67 -17.73 -13.43
CA PRO A 421 -15.47 -18.52 -13.63
C PRO A 421 -14.26 -17.69 -14.12
N GLU A 422 -14.51 -16.73 -15.00
CA GLU A 422 -13.49 -15.85 -15.59
C GLU A 422 -12.82 -14.95 -14.52
N PHE A 423 -13.59 -14.47 -13.53
CA PHE A 423 -13.07 -13.65 -12.43
C PHE A 423 -12.20 -14.49 -11.47
N VAL A 424 -12.69 -15.67 -11.10
CA VAL A 424 -11.97 -16.61 -10.24
C VAL A 424 -10.63 -17.01 -10.86
N MET A 425 -10.60 -17.15 -12.18
CA MET A 425 -9.39 -17.44 -12.95
C MET A 425 -8.39 -16.30 -12.96
N SER A 426 -8.83 -15.07 -13.22
CA SER A 426 -7.97 -13.87 -13.11
C SER A 426 -7.31 -13.79 -11.74
N GLU A 427 -8.04 -14.11 -10.65
CA GLU A 427 -7.50 -14.10 -9.29
C GLU A 427 -6.48 -15.22 -9.01
N LEU A 428 -6.72 -16.43 -9.53
CA LEU A 428 -5.78 -17.55 -9.44
C LEU A 428 -4.46 -17.22 -10.14
N PHE A 429 -4.56 -16.58 -11.29
CA PHE A 429 -3.41 -16.15 -12.07
C PHE A 429 -2.69 -14.96 -11.42
N GLU A 430 -3.38 -13.95 -10.92
CA GLU A 430 -2.69 -12.83 -10.27
C GLU A 430 -1.94 -13.25 -9.00
N ARG A 431 -2.31 -14.38 -8.38
CA ARG A 431 -1.57 -15.00 -7.26
C ARG A 431 -0.48 -15.99 -7.67
N GLY A 432 -0.28 -16.19 -8.96
CA GLY A 432 0.76 -17.07 -9.48
C GLY A 432 0.49 -18.54 -9.24
N VAL A 433 -0.76 -19.00 -9.35
CA VAL A 433 -1.03 -20.43 -9.45
C VAL A 433 -0.61 -20.92 -10.84
N LEU A 434 0.25 -21.93 -10.87
CA LEU A 434 0.89 -22.47 -12.07
C LEU A 434 0.57 -23.96 -12.23
N SER A 435 -0.71 -24.33 -12.24
CA SER A 435 -1.13 -25.73 -12.40
C SER A 435 -2.33 -25.86 -13.32
N PHE A 436 -2.43 -26.99 -14.01
CA PHE A 436 -3.59 -27.31 -14.85
C PHE A 436 -4.87 -27.52 -14.03
N ILE A 437 -4.78 -27.92 -12.76
CA ILE A 437 -5.94 -28.26 -11.92
C ILE A 437 -6.98 -27.12 -11.85
N PRO A 438 -6.61 -25.87 -11.50
CA PRO A 438 -7.56 -24.76 -11.51
C PRO A 438 -8.19 -24.47 -12.88
N ALA A 439 -7.42 -24.55 -13.97
CA ALA A 439 -7.93 -24.33 -15.33
C ALA A 439 -8.96 -25.41 -15.74
N MET A 440 -8.72 -26.66 -15.37
CA MET A 440 -9.64 -27.77 -15.65
C MET A 440 -10.91 -27.72 -14.81
N LEU A 441 -10.80 -27.37 -13.52
CA LEU A 441 -11.97 -27.14 -12.66
C LEU A 441 -12.88 -26.06 -13.25
N LEU A 442 -12.30 -25.04 -13.88
CA LEU A 442 -13.03 -23.97 -14.52
C LEU A 442 -13.74 -24.38 -15.80
N ASN A 443 -13.05 -25.14 -16.65
CA ASN A 443 -13.61 -25.68 -17.87
C ASN A 443 -14.85 -26.56 -17.59
N ILE A 444 -14.84 -27.26 -16.45
CA ILE A 444 -15.99 -28.04 -15.96
C ILE A 444 -17.16 -27.14 -15.54
N ILE A 445 -16.90 -25.99 -14.91
CA ILE A 445 -17.95 -25.05 -14.46
C ILE A 445 -18.52 -24.23 -15.64
N THR A 446 -17.74 -24.03 -16.70
CA THR A 446 -18.09 -23.23 -17.90
C THR A 446 -18.61 -24.06 -19.07
N ASP A 447 -18.91 -25.35 -18.86
CA ASP A 447 -19.39 -26.28 -19.90
C ASP A 447 -18.55 -26.27 -21.21
N GLY A 448 -17.23 -26.06 -21.11
CA GLY A 448 -16.34 -26.09 -22.27
C GLY A 448 -16.21 -24.78 -23.06
N GLU A 449 -16.87 -23.68 -22.66
CA GLU A 449 -16.76 -22.40 -23.39
C GLU A 449 -15.35 -21.77 -23.33
N TYR A 450 -14.54 -22.21 -22.35
CA TYR A 450 -13.18 -21.74 -22.10
C TYR A 450 -12.12 -22.34 -23.05
N GLU A 451 -12.38 -23.49 -23.69
CA GLU A 451 -11.38 -24.27 -24.43
C GLU A 451 -10.99 -23.74 -25.84
N LYS A 452 -11.35 -22.50 -26.20
CA LYS A 452 -11.04 -21.95 -27.53
C LYS A 452 -9.63 -21.32 -27.61
N LEU A 453 -8.56 -22.10 -27.46
CA LEU A 453 -7.20 -21.69 -27.87
C LEU A 453 -6.40 -22.83 -28.56
N PRO A 454 -5.58 -22.53 -29.59
CA PRO A 454 -5.30 -23.44 -30.70
C PRO A 454 -3.92 -24.11 -30.66
N VAL A 455 -3.87 -25.27 -31.31
CA VAL A 455 -2.73 -26.19 -31.59
C VAL A 455 -1.54 -25.54 -32.37
N LYS A 456 -1.52 -24.21 -32.52
CA LYS A 456 -0.50 -23.47 -33.29
C LYS A 456 0.76 -23.11 -32.48
N LEU A 457 0.71 -23.23 -31.15
CA LEU A 457 1.76 -22.79 -30.20
C LEU A 457 2.86 -23.83 -29.92
N GLN A 458 2.59 -25.11 -30.17
CA GLN A 458 3.57 -26.19 -29.94
C GLN A 458 4.83 -26.08 -30.83
N THR A 459 4.77 -25.33 -31.93
CA THR A 459 5.87 -25.23 -32.91
C THR A 459 6.86 -24.09 -32.63
N GLU A 460 6.53 -23.11 -31.79
CA GLU A 460 7.43 -21.99 -31.46
C GLU A 460 8.37 -22.30 -30.28
N MET A 461 7.91 -23.04 -29.27
CA MET A 461 8.72 -23.54 -28.14
C MET A 461 9.96 -24.34 -28.56
N ILE A 462 9.87 -25.07 -29.68
CA ILE A 462 10.94 -25.93 -30.21
C ILE A 462 12.16 -25.12 -30.67
N LYS A 463 11.98 -23.81 -30.95
CA LYS A 463 13.05 -22.95 -31.46
C LYS A 463 13.75 -22.10 -30.39
N SER A 464 13.11 -21.85 -29.24
CA SER A 464 13.60 -20.92 -28.19
C SER A 464 14.43 -21.61 -27.09
N LEU A 465 14.21 -22.91 -26.89
CA LEU A 465 15.01 -23.77 -26.02
C LEU A 465 15.92 -24.60 -26.91
N ALA A 466 17.23 -24.61 -26.66
CA ALA A 466 18.22 -25.39 -27.43
C ALA A 466 18.09 -26.90 -27.13
N LEU A 467 16.89 -27.46 -27.32
CA LEU A 467 16.53 -28.83 -27.01
C LEU A 467 16.56 -29.67 -28.29
N THR A 468 16.96 -30.92 -28.12
CA THR A 468 16.93 -31.90 -29.20
C THR A 468 15.47 -32.28 -29.53
N PRO A 469 15.19 -32.74 -30.77
CA PRO A 469 13.85 -33.19 -31.15
C PRO A 469 13.27 -34.26 -30.21
N SER A 470 14.12 -35.17 -29.68
CA SER A 470 13.71 -36.18 -28.71
C SER A 470 13.31 -35.59 -27.35
N GLU A 471 13.95 -34.50 -26.92
CA GLU A 471 13.58 -33.81 -25.69
C GLU A 471 12.28 -33.02 -25.88
N CYS A 472 12.03 -32.50 -27.09
CA CYS A 472 10.76 -31.85 -27.43
C CYS A 472 9.57 -32.83 -27.43
N GLU A 473 9.73 -34.03 -28.02
CA GLU A 473 8.69 -35.07 -27.98
C GLU A 473 8.42 -35.57 -26.56
N TYR A 474 9.49 -35.72 -25.77
CA TYR A 474 9.36 -36.08 -24.36
C TYR A 474 8.63 -34.99 -23.57
N MET A 475 8.89 -33.71 -23.84
CA MET A 475 8.20 -32.59 -23.23
C MET A 475 6.70 -32.58 -23.54
N ILE A 476 6.32 -32.72 -24.82
CA ILE A 476 4.91 -32.77 -25.22
C ILE A 476 4.20 -33.91 -24.49
N THR A 477 4.83 -35.09 -24.46
CA THR A 477 4.31 -36.27 -23.76
C THR A 477 4.19 -36.02 -22.25
N ALA A 478 5.16 -35.36 -21.63
CA ALA A 478 5.15 -35.03 -20.20
C ALA A 478 4.04 -34.04 -19.84
N THR A 479 3.82 -33.01 -20.66
CA THR A 479 2.75 -32.03 -20.48
C THR A 479 1.37 -32.67 -20.66
N GLU A 480 1.18 -33.50 -21.69
CA GLU A 480 -0.05 -34.27 -21.88
C GLU A 480 -0.32 -35.23 -20.71
N THR A 481 0.73 -35.86 -20.19
CA THR A 481 0.64 -36.75 -19.01
C THR A 481 0.23 -35.97 -17.77
N ALA A 482 0.83 -34.81 -17.52
CA ALA A 482 0.48 -33.93 -16.41
C ALA A 482 -0.98 -33.46 -16.50
N HIS A 483 -1.43 -33.08 -17.70
CA HIS A 483 -2.81 -32.70 -17.96
C HIS A 483 -3.80 -33.85 -17.68
N ASN A 484 -3.49 -35.07 -18.16
CA ASN A 484 -4.30 -36.26 -17.90
C ASN A 484 -4.34 -36.65 -16.41
N HIS A 485 -3.24 -36.45 -15.69
CA HIS A 485 -3.18 -36.65 -14.24
C HIS A 485 -4.06 -35.64 -13.48
N ALA A 486 -3.99 -34.36 -13.84
CA ALA A 486 -4.86 -33.32 -13.27
C ALA A 486 -6.35 -33.65 -13.49
N ALA A 487 -6.71 -34.08 -14.71
CA ALA A 487 -8.06 -34.52 -15.04
C ALA A 487 -8.55 -35.67 -14.14
N SER A 488 -7.69 -36.66 -13.95
CA SER A 488 -7.98 -37.85 -13.16
C SER A 488 -8.11 -37.52 -11.66
N ALA A 489 -7.26 -36.62 -11.17
CA ALA A 489 -7.28 -36.14 -9.79
C ALA A 489 -8.59 -35.42 -9.45
N ILE A 490 -9.04 -34.52 -10.34
CA ILE A 490 -10.31 -33.79 -10.19
C ILE A 490 -11.49 -34.76 -10.22
N LYS A 491 -11.56 -35.64 -11.24
CA LYS A 491 -12.63 -36.64 -11.34
C LYS A 491 -12.76 -37.47 -10.07
N LYS A 492 -11.62 -37.92 -9.53
CA LYS A 492 -11.60 -38.69 -8.27
C LYS A 492 -12.12 -37.88 -7.09
N MET A 493 -11.72 -36.61 -6.95
CA MET A 493 -12.24 -35.75 -5.88
C MET A 493 -13.75 -35.51 -5.98
N MET A 494 -14.26 -35.26 -7.19
CA MET A 494 -15.69 -35.08 -7.44
C MET A 494 -16.52 -36.34 -7.16
N MET A 495 -15.97 -37.54 -7.42
CA MET A 495 -16.65 -38.79 -7.10
C MET A 495 -16.69 -39.08 -5.60
N ASP A 496 -15.62 -38.72 -4.88
CA ASP A 496 -15.50 -38.98 -3.45
C ASP A 496 -16.25 -37.96 -2.59
N VAL A 497 -16.49 -36.73 -3.09
CA VAL A 497 -17.22 -35.68 -2.36
C VAL A 497 -18.35 -35.15 -3.25
N ARG A 498 -19.55 -35.72 -3.08
CA ARG A 498 -20.65 -35.60 -4.04
C ARG A 498 -21.43 -34.29 -3.98
N ASP A 499 -21.20 -33.47 -2.96
CA ASP A 499 -21.95 -32.23 -2.69
C ASP A 499 -21.04 -31.00 -2.55
N THR A 500 -19.79 -31.06 -3.00
CA THR A 500 -18.89 -29.91 -2.94
C THR A 500 -19.09 -29.01 -4.15
N ASP A 501 -19.46 -27.76 -3.87
CA ASP A 501 -19.48 -26.70 -4.87
C ASP A 501 -18.06 -26.41 -5.38
N LEU A 502 -17.84 -26.57 -6.68
CA LEU A 502 -16.53 -26.38 -7.31
C LEU A 502 -16.08 -24.90 -7.28
N LEU A 503 -17.03 -23.96 -7.22
CA LEU A 503 -16.71 -22.54 -7.02
C LEU A 503 -16.07 -22.34 -5.65
N THR A 504 -16.66 -22.90 -4.59
CA THR A 504 -16.08 -22.92 -3.24
C THR A 504 -14.67 -23.53 -3.22
N VAL A 505 -14.41 -24.61 -3.96
CA VAL A 505 -13.08 -25.23 -4.08
C VAL A 505 -12.09 -24.25 -4.73
N LEU A 506 -12.45 -23.63 -5.85
CA LEU A 506 -11.61 -22.64 -6.51
C LEU A 506 -11.37 -21.42 -5.61
N HIS A 507 -12.35 -21.01 -4.81
CA HIS A 507 -12.16 -19.98 -3.79
C HIS A 507 -11.12 -20.37 -2.76
N CYS A 508 -11.19 -21.58 -2.20
CA CYS A 508 -10.17 -22.07 -1.27
C CYS A 508 -8.76 -22.12 -1.89
N ILE A 509 -8.65 -22.41 -3.18
CA ILE A 509 -7.37 -22.37 -3.90
C ILE A 509 -6.90 -20.93 -4.07
N SER A 510 -7.77 -20.04 -4.57
CA SER A 510 -7.45 -18.63 -4.82
C SER A 510 -7.14 -17.84 -3.53
N SER A 511 -7.79 -18.17 -2.41
CA SER A 511 -7.49 -17.56 -1.11
C SER A 511 -6.19 -18.08 -0.49
N GLY A 512 -5.60 -19.14 -1.06
CA GLY A 512 -4.48 -19.86 -0.49
C GLY A 512 -4.83 -20.64 0.79
N SER A 513 -6.12 -20.89 1.04
CA SER A 513 -6.64 -21.71 2.13
C SER A 513 -6.53 -23.21 1.84
N ALA A 514 -6.19 -23.60 0.61
CA ALA A 514 -5.87 -24.96 0.21
C ALA A 514 -4.45 -25.38 0.67
N PHE A 515 -4.25 -25.54 1.98
CA PHE A 515 -2.95 -25.83 2.59
C PHE A 515 -2.35 -27.17 2.14
N SER A 516 -1.06 -27.20 1.77
CA SER A 516 -0.34 -28.44 1.52
C SER A 516 0.71 -28.72 2.61
N LYS A 517 1.40 -29.88 2.51
CA LYS A 517 2.50 -30.22 3.44
C LYS A 517 3.77 -29.42 3.18
N GLN A 518 3.95 -28.90 1.96
CA GLN A 518 5.08 -28.07 1.57
C GLN A 518 4.58 -26.66 1.26
N PRO A 519 5.14 -25.62 1.89
CA PRO A 519 4.57 -24.29 1.82
C PRO A 519 4.56 -23.66 0.42
N GLU A 520 5.38 -24.19 -0.50
CA GLU A 520 5.47 -23.75 -1.88
C GLU A 520 4.29 -24.24 -2.74
N PHE A 521 3.55 -25.25 -2.28
CA PHE A 521 2.43 -25.85 -3.00
C PHE A 521 1.10 -25.61 -2.28
N LEU A 522 0.02 -25.58 -3.06
CA LEU A 522 -1.35 -25.73 -2.58
C LEU A 522 -1.83 -27.18 -2.79
N CYS A 523 -2.92 -27.58 -2.14
CA CYS A 523 -3.40 -28.97 -2.18
C CYS A 523 -4.89 -29.07 -2.54
N LEU A 524 -5.17 -29.78 -3.64
CA LEU A 524 -6.52 -30.04 -4.11
C LEU A 524 -7.36 -30.79 -3.06
N MET A 525 -6.78 -31.76 -2.33
CA MET A 525 -7.52 -32.48 -1.28
C MET A 525 -8.03 -31.54 -0.19
N THR A 526 -7.19 -30.61 0.26
CA THR A 526 -7.58 -29.63 1.28
C THR A 526 -8.55 -28.59 0.75
N ALA A 527 -8.48 -28.25 -0.54
CA ALA A 527 -9.48 -27.40 -1.19
C ALA A 527 -10.87 -28.05 -1.20
N PHE A 528 -10.93 -29.37 -1.29
CA PHE A 528 -12.16 -30.17 -1.11
C PHE A 528 -12.48 -30.49 0.37
N GLY A 529 -11.83 -29.82 1.33
CA GLY A 529 -12.10 -30.01 2.76
C GLY A 529 -11.58 -31.32 3.36
N LYS A 530 -10.73 -32.08 2.64
CA LYS A 530 -10.11 -33.31 3.14
C LYS A 530 -8.77 -33.06 3.81
N THR A 531 -8.41 -33.92 4.75
CA THR A 531 -7.06 -33.95 5.35
C THR A 531 -6.08 -34.67 4.41
N CYS A 532 -4.81 -34.25 4.43
CA CYS A 532 -3.76 -34.88 3.64
C CYS A 532 -3.16 -36.09 4.37
N ASP A 533 -3.36 -37.29 3.85
CA ASP A 533 -2.86 -38.57 4.41
C ASP A 533 -1.64 -39.14 3.66
N ARG A 534 -1.27 -38.57 2.51
CA ARG A 534 -0.18 -39.04 1.64
C ARG A 534 1.20 -38.93 2.27
N ALA A 535 2.05 -39.96 2.12
CA ALA A 535 3.43 -39.96 2.62
C ALA A 535 4.46 -39.27 1.68
N TYR A 536 4.09 -38.96 0.44
CA TYR A 536 5.00 -38.39 -0.57
C TYR A 536 5.19 -36.87 -0.42
N ALA A 537 6.26 -36.35 -1.01
CA ALA A 537 6.46 -34.92 -1.19
C ALA A 537 5.32 -34.31 -2.05
N CYS A 538 4.98 -33.05 -1.82
CA CYS A 538 3.91 -32.38 -2.56
C CYS A 538 4.26 -32.25 -4.04
N GLY A 539 5.51 -31.94 -4.40
CA GLY A 539 5.92 -31.81 -5.81
C GLY A 539 5.79 -33.08 -6.67
N SER A 540 5.56 -34.25 -6.05
CA SER A 540 5.29 -35.53 -6.72
C SER A 540 3.88 -36.08 -6.45
N CYS A 541 3.02 -35.28 -5.82
CA CYS A 541 1.67 -35.68 -5.45
C CYS A 541 0.69 -35.34 -6.59
N PRO A 542 -0.22 -36.26 -6.99
CA PRO A 542 -1.20 -35.96 -8.05
C PRO A 542 -2.26 -34.91 -7.66
N TYR A 543 -2.23 -34.42 -6.43
CA TYR A 543 -3.15 -33.40 -5.90
C TYR A 543 -2.45 -32.07 -5.62
N ASP A 544 -1.18 -31.93 -6.02
CA ASP A 544 -0.46 -30.68 -5.88
C ASP A 544 -1.03 -29.62 -6.80
N ILE A 545 -1.16 -28.41 -6.28
CA ILE A 545 -1.45 -27.23 -7.06
C ILE A 545 -0.18 -26.39 -6.97
N SER A 546 0.60 -26.43 -8.04
CA SER A 546 1.84 -25.68 -8.16
C SER A 546 1.59 -24.18 -8.16
N THR A 547 2.47 -23.45 -7.50
CA THR A 547 2.48 -21.98 -7.44
C THR A 547 3.79 -21.44 -8.00
N LYS A 548 3.94 -20.12 -8.13
CA LYS A 548 5.22 -19.48 -8.42
C LYS A 548 6.30 -19.92 -7.42
N SER A 549 5.99 -20.00 -6.12
CA SER A 549 6.94 -20.53 -5.14
C SER A 549 7.34 -21.99 -5.42
N ALA A 550 6.39 -22.82 -5.90
CA ALA A 550 6.68 -24.19 -6.32
C ALA A 550 7.63 -24.22 -7.52
N PHE A 551 7.45 -23.32 -8.50
CA PHE A 551 8.36 -23.22 -9.65
C PHE A 551 9.81 -23.09 -9.20
N PHE A 552 10.05 -22.16 -8.28
CA PHE A 552 11.39 -21.90 -7.76
C PHE A 552 11.93 -23.03 -6.90
N PHE A 553 11.08 -23.66 -6.09
CA PHE A 553 11.44 -24.88 -5.39
C PHE A 553 11.87 -25.97 -6.37
N MET A 554 11.14 -26.18 -7.47
CA MET A 554 11.49 -27.18 -8.47
C MET A 554 12.80 -26.86 -9.21
N VAL A 555 13.11 -25.59 -9.47
CA VAL A 555 14.42 -25.17 -10.00
C VAL A 555 15.54 -25.48 -9.01
N SER A 556 15.33 -25.20 -7.72
CA SER A 556 16.32 -25.52 -6.68
C SER A 556 16.53 -27.03 -6.52
N GLU A 557 15.46 -27.82 -6.61
CA GLU A 557 15.53 -29.28 -6.57
C GLU A 557 16.21 -29.85 -7.80
N TYR A 558 16.04 -29.23 -8.99
CA TYR A 558 16.82 -29.59 -10.17
C TYR A 558 18.32 -29.47 -9.89
N LYS A 559 18.79 -28.29 -9.43
CA LYS A 559 20.21 -28.08 -9.11
C LYS A 559 20.71 -29.09 -8.09
N ARG A 560 19.92 -29.33 -7.04
CA ARG A 560 20.28 -30.28 -5.99
C ARG A 560 20.43 -31.69 -6.55
N MET A 561 19.49 -32.14 -7.39
CA MET A 561 19.56 -33.46 -8.02
C MET A 561 20.71 -33.58 -9.01
N GLU A 562 20.99 -32.52 -9.78
CA GLU A 562 22.09 -32.50 -10.73
C GLU A 562 23.44 -32.56 -10.01
N ALA A 563 23.62 -31.76 -8.95
CA ALA A 563 24.81 -31.82 -8.11
C ALA A 563 25.01 -33.23 -7.52
N LEU A 564 23.93 -33.85 -7.01
CA LEU A 564 23.96 -35.21 -6.50
C LEU A 564 24.25 -36.26 -7.59
N TYR A 565 23.74 -36.06 -8.81
CA TYR A 565 24.04 -36.89 -9.97
C TYR A 565 25.52 -36.83 -10.34
N VAL A 566 26.09 -35.62 -10.39
CA VAL A 566 27.51 -35.41 -10.70
C VAL A 566 28.41 -35.99 -9.61
N SER A 567 28.03 -35.85 -8.34
CA SER A 567 28.81 -36.36 -7.21
C SER A 567 28.59 -37.84 -6.89
N ALA A 568 27.64 -38.50 -7.54
CA ALA A 568 27.31 -39.90 -7.27
C ALA A 568 28.44 -40.84 -7.76
N GLU A 569 28.88 -41.74 -6.89
CA GLU A 569 29.94 -42.69 -7.18
C GLU A 569 29.42 -43.96 -7.88
N THR A 570 28.16 -44.31 -7.62
CA THR A 570 27.52 -45.53 -8.15
C THR A 570 26.60 -45.24 -9.32
N GLU A 571 26.54 -46.18 -10.28
CA GLU A 571 25.63 -46.06 -11.42
C GLU A 571 24.16 -46.17 -11.02
N GLU A 572 23.84 -46.90 -9.93
CA GLU A 572 22.49 -46.96 -9.38
C GLU A 572 22.03 -45.60 -8.83
N GLU A 573 22.90 -44.87 -8.12
CA GLU A 573 22.58 -43.53 -7.62
C GLU A 573 22.44 -42.51 -8.75
N LYS A 574 23.34 -42.56 -9.73
CA LYS A 574 23.21 -41.73 -10.94
C LYS A 574 21.89 -42.01 -11.66
N LEU A 575 21.53 -43.29 -11.84
CA LEU A 575 20.27 -43.65 -12.47
C LEU A 575 19.08 -43.13 -11.65
N LYS A 576 19.11 -43.23 -10.33
CA LYS A 576 18.07 -42.69 -9.43
C LYS A 576 17.92 -41.18 -9.61
N TYR A 577 19.00 -40.41 -9.52
CA TYR A 577 18.93 -38.94 -9.64
C TYR A 577 18.48 -38.52 -11.04
N LYS A 578 19.01 -39.17 -12.09
CA LYS A 578 18.58 -38.95 -13.46
C LYS A 578 17.08 -39.23 -13.66
N THR A 579 16.57 -40.30 -13.04
CA THR A 579 15.15 -40.66 -13.08
C THR A 579 14.31 -39.61 -12.36
N LEU A 580 14.73 -39.12 -11.19
CA LEU A 580 14.00 -38.07 -10.46
C LEU A 580 13.96 -36.75 -11.24
N ILE A 581 15.08 -36.35 -11.87
CA ILE A 581 15.14 -35.17 -12.73
C ILE A 581 14.16 -35.33 -13.91
N ARG A 582 14.27 -36.46 -14.61
CA ARG A 582 13.53 -36.70 -15.87
C ARG A 582 12.04 -36.93 -15.64
N ASP A 583 11.65 -37.64 -14.58
CA ASP A 583 10.29 -38.15 -14.41
C ASP A 583 9.47 -37.34 -13.39
N VAL A 584 10.11 -36.50 -12.58
CA VAL A 584 9.43 -35.69 -11.54
C VAL A 584 9.68 -34.21 -11.73
N ILE A 585 10.94 -33.77 -11.79
CA ILE A 585 11.28 -32.34 -11.74
C ILE A 585 11.00 -31.63 -13.07
N LEU A 586 11.55 -32.14 -14.17
CA LEU A 586 11.38 -31.54 -15.49
C LEU A 586 9.91 -31.49 -15.93
N PRO A 587 9.12 -32.58 -15.85
CA PRO A 587 7.70 -32.54 -16.22
C PRO A 587 6.91 -31.46 -15.49
N LYS A 588 7.24 -31.25 -14.20
CA LYS A 588 6.57 -30.29 -13.34
C LYS A 588 6.97 -28.84 -13.66
N LEU A 589 8.24 -28.59 -13.99
CA LEU A 589 8.68 -27.28 -14.50
C LEU A 589 8.04 -26.95 -15.84
N TYR A 590 7.90 -27.94 -16.73
CA TYR A 590 7.24 -27.75 -18.02
C TYR A 590 5.76 -27.44 -17.89
N GLU A 591 5.01 -28.15 -17.02
CA GLU A 591 3.63 -27.80 -16.67
C GLU A 591 3.54 -26.32 -16.30
N MET A 592 4.40 -25.85 -15.38
CA MET A 592 4.37 -24.47 -14.91
C MET A 592 4.70 -23.44 -15.99
N LEU A 593 5.70 -23.71 -16.85
CA LEU A 593 6.05 -22.84 -17.97
C LEU A 593 4.92 -22.75 -19.00
N GLU A 594 4.23 -23.86 -19.28
CA GLU A 594 3.09 -23.87 -20.20
C GLU A 594 1.91 -23.08 -19.64
N VAL A 595 1.63 -23.21 -18.34
CA VAL A 595 0.63 -22.37 -17.66
C VAL A 595 1.03 -20.89 -17.73
N LEU A 596 2.30 -20.54 -17.48
CA LEU A 596 2.79 -19.16 -17.61
C LEU A 596 2.59 -18.61 -19.03
N ARG A 597 2.95 -19.41 -20.05
CA ARG A 597 2.86 -19.03 -21.46
C ARG A 597 1.42 -18.80 -21.91
N THR A 598 0.56 -19.76 -21.64
CA THR A 598 -0.86 -19.72 -22.04
C THR A 598 -1.64 -18.63 -21.32
N THR A 599 -1.21 -18.27 -20.10
CA THR A 599 -1.94 -17.33 -19.25
C THR A 599 -1.45 -15.89 -19.39
N TYR A 600 -0.13 -15.65 -19.33
CA TYR A 600 0.45 -14.29 -19.27
C TYR A 600 1.24 -13.93 -20.53
N GLY A 601 1.31 -14.83 -21.51
CA GLY A 601 1.99 -14.61 -22.77
C GLY A 601 3.49 -14.95 -22.77
N GLU A 602 4.06 -14.92 -23.96
CA GLU A 602 5.42 -15.40 -24.24
C GLU A 602 6.51 -14.61 -23.51
N SER A 603 6.33 -13.29 -23.34
CA SER A 603 7.34 -12.44 -22.68
C SER A 603 7.54 -12.80 -21.21
N VAL A 604 6.44 -13.07 -20.49
CA VAL A 604 6.50 -13.47 -19.07
C VAL A 604 7.09 -14.87 -18.95
N CYS A 605 6.72 -15.79 -19.84
CA CYS A 605 7.30 -17.13 -19.87
C CYS A 605 8.83 -17.06 -20.11
N TYR A 606 9.28 -16.23 -21.06
CA TYR A 606 10.70 -16.04 -21.36
C TYR A 606 11.50 -15.58 -20.14
N ASP A 607 10.98 -14.64 -19.35
CA ASP A 607 11.64 -14.19 -18.11
C ASP A 607 11.83 -15.35 -17.11
N TYR A 608 10.85 -16.25 -17.00
CA TYR A 608 10.94 -17.42 -16.13
C TYR A 608 11.86 -18.52 -16.71
N GLU A 609 11.92 -18.68 -18.03
CA GLU A 609 12.90 -19.56 -18.68
C GLU A 609 14.33 -19.07 -18.45
N MET A 610 14.54 -17.74 -18.47
CA MET A 610 15.82 -17.14 -18.11
C MET A 610 16.19 -17.39 -16.63
N LEU A 611 15.20 -17.40 -15.72
CA LEU A 611 15.43 -17.73 -14.32
C LEU A 611 15.89 -19.17 -14.16
N ILE A 612 15.38 -20.10 -14.97
CA ILE A 612 15.90 -21.47 -15.04
C ILE A 612 17.33 -21.42 -15.55
N LYS A 613 17.61 -20.78 -16.70
CA LYS A 613 18.95 -20.78 -17.33
C LYS A 613 20.06 -20.16 -16.47
N GLU A 614 19.78 -19.12 -15.70
CA GLU A 614 20.76 -18.50 -14.78
C GLU A 614 20.82 -19.22 -13.41
N ASN A 615 19.79 -20.01 -13.09
CA ASN A 615 19.78 -20.93 -11.96
C ASN A 615 19.86 -22.39 -12.44
N LEU A 616 20.62 -22.62 -13.50
CA LEU A 616 21.25 -23.86 -13.95
C LEU A 616 22.73 -23.53 -14.09
#